data_AF-A0A8D2MBI6-F1
#
_entry.id   AF-A0A8D2MBI6-F1
#
_cell.length_a   1.000
_cell.length_b   1.000
_cell.length_c   1.000
_cell.angle_alpha   90.00
_cell.angle_beta   90.00
_cell.angle_gamma   90.00
#
_symmetry.space_group_name_H-M   'P 1'
#
loop_
_entity.id
_entity.type
_entity.pdbx_description
1 polymer ?
#
loop_
_entity_poly.entity_id
_entity_poly.type
_entity_poly.pdbx_seq_one_letter_code
_entity_poly.pdbx_strand_id
1 'polypeptide(L)'
;MADSDPYLRQPCLTMHGIPMVNAFAHNWERIDTFQSRPDDIVVVTYPKSGTTWVSEIMDMVLKGGDPEKCKKDVIWERVPMMECAAPGVLPPGSTKQLEAMPSPRIIKTHIPAHILPKSFWENRCKVTGWNEPTWRDPTPIREHPALLGPCKSPHATKLSADGLCGTVSPFMRKGTTGDWKNHFTVAQNERFEQDYAQKMSGTDLCFRTQI
;
A
#
# COMPACT_ATOMS: atom_id res chain seq x y z
N MET A 1 22.60 -1.63 25.03
CA MET A 1 22.63 -2.33 23.74
C MET A 1 21.42 -1.85 22.97
N ALA A 2 21.58 -1.35 21.75
CA ALA A 2 20.45 -0.84 20.98
C ALA A 2 19.55 -2.03 20.62
N ASP A 3 18.33 -2.03 21.13
CA ASP A 3 17.31 -3.02 20.81
C ASP A 3 17.00 -2.89 19.30
N SER A 4 17.58 -3.78 18.50
CA SER A 4 17.37 -3.78 17.06
C SER A 4 15.96 -4.29 16.81
N ASP A 5 15.05 -3.39 16.44
CA ASP A 5 13.69 -3.77 16.04
C ASP A 5 13.78 -4.90 14.99
N PRO A 6 13.20 -6.07 15.28
CA PRO A 6 13.40 -7.27 14.47
C PRO A 6 12.85 -7.14 13.05
N TYR A 7 12.04 -6.11 12.74
CA TYR A 7 11.38 -5.97 11.45
C TYR A 7 11.70 -4.65 10.72
N LEU A 8 12.20 -3.63 11.42
CA LEU A 8 12.57 -2.36 10.78
C LEU A 8 13.91 -2.42 10.07
N ARG A 9 13.93 -1.92 8.83
CA ARG A 9 15.12 -1.84 7.97
C ARG A 9 15.81 -3.18 7.72
N GLN A 10 15.06 -4.27 7.87
CA GLN A 10 15.52 -5.61 7.52
C GLN A 10 15.55 -5.79 6.00
N PRO A 11 16.44 -6.67 5.48
CA PRO A 11 16.47 -7.01 4.05
C PRO A 11 15.13 -7.54 3.56
N CYS A 12 14.77 -7.18 2.32
CA CYS A 12 13.58 -7.72 1.67
C CYS A 12 13.69 -9.24 1.54
N LEU A 13 12.56 -9.93 1.70
CA LEU A 13 12.45 -11.36 1.43
C LEU A 13 11.85 -11.56 0.03
N THR A 14 12.25 -12.63 -0.65
CA THR A 14 11.75 -12.91 -2.01
C THR A 14 10.57 -13.87 -1.92
N MET A 15 9.38 -13.43 -2.35
CA MET A 15 8.17 -14.26 -2.43
C MET A 15 7.76 -14.39 -3.90
N HIS A 16 7.68 -15.62 -4.41
CA HIS A 16 7.35 -15.90 -5.81
C HIS A 16 8.20 -15.09 -6.82
N GLY A 17 9.48 -14.87 -6.51
CA GLY A 17 10.41 -14.10 -7.34
C GLY A 17 10.32 -12.57 -7.19
N ILE A 18 9.44 -12.06 -6.32
CA ILE A 18 9.23 -10.64 -6.07
C ILE A 18 9.82 -10.23 -4.72
N PRO A 19 10.61 -9.14 -4.63
CA PRO A 19 11.08 -8.63 -3.36
C PRO A 19 9.94 -8.01 -2.55
N MET A 20 9.74 -8.51 -1.34
CA MET A 20 8.72 -8.08 -0.39
C MET A 20 9.36 -7.51 0.87
N VAL A 21 8.71 -6.51 1.47
CA VAL A 21 9.11 -5.96 2.77
C VAL A 21 9.13 -7.09 3.81
N ASN A 22 10.23 -7.19 4.56
CA ASN A 22 10.48 -8.27 5.51
C ASN A 22 9.27 -8.56 6.42
N ALA A 23 8.76 -7.53 7.10
CA ALA A 23 7.58 -7.59 7.95
C ALA A 23 6.35 -8.23 7.27
N PHE A 24 6.08 -7.88 6.01
CA PHE A 24 4.91 -8.33 5.25
C PHE A 24 5.07 -9.74 4.68
N ALA A 25 6.31 -10.16 4.45
CA ALA A 25 6.64 -11.50 3.98
C ALA A 25 6.56 -12.57 5.10
N HIS A 26 6.44 -12.17 6.37
CA HIS A 26 6.23 -13.11 7.46
C HIS A 26 4.91 -13.86 7.32
N ASN A 27 4.97 -15.17 7.53
CA ASN A 27 3.85 -16.11 7.43
C ASN A 27 3.10 -16.00 6.10
N TRP A 28 3.84 -15.93 4.98
CA TRP A 28 3.28 -15.75 3.64
C TRP A 28 2.24 -16.80 3.24
N GLU A 29 2.28 -18.00 3.82
CA GLU A 29 1.27 -19.05 3.64
C GLU A 29 -0.17 -18.54 3.84
N ARG A 30 -0.39 -17.56 4.74
CA ARG A 30 -1.71 -16.94 4.96
C ARG A 30 -2.25 -16.22 3.72
N ILE A 31 -1.36 -15.73 2.86
CA ILE A 31 -1.71 -15.08 1.59
C ILE A 31 -2.00 -16.17 0.58
N ASP A 32 -1.08 -17.13 0.40
CA ASP A 32 -1.24 -18.21 -0.58
C ASP A 32 -2.53 -19.04 -0.36
N THR A 33 -2.93 -19.21 0.90
CA THR A 33 -4.14 -19.97 1.30
C THR A 33 -5.40 -19.11 1.42
N PHE A 34 -5.32 -17.79 1.22
CA PHE A 34 -6.43 -16.86 1.42
C PHE A 34 -7.64 -17.20 0.53
N GLN A 35 -8.83 -17.22 1.15
CA GLN A 35 -10.10 -17.47 0.47
C GLN A 35 -10.86 -16.17 0.24
N SER A 36 -11.00 -15.80 -1.03
CA SER A 36 -11.86 -14.70 -1.47
C SER A 36 -13.33 -15.10 -1.44
N ARG A 37 -14.21 -14.11 -1.52
CA ARG A 37 -15.66 -14.25 -1.71
C ARG A 37 -16.05 -13.69 -3.08
N PRO A 38 -17.15 -14.17 -3.70
CA PRO A 38 -17.58 -13.69 -5.02
C PRO A 38 -17.87 -12.18 -5.09
N ASP A 39 -18.21 -11.56 -3.96
CA ASP A 39 -18.51 -10.13 -3.86
C ASP A 39 -17.33 -9.28 -3.34
N ASP A 40 -16.14 -9.87 -3.21
CA ASP A 40 -14.93 -9.14 -2.85
C ASP A 40 -14.51 -8.17 -3.97
N ILE A 41 -14.08 -6.99 -3.55
CA ILE A 41 -13.50 -5.96 -4.43
C ILE A 41 -12.04 -5.80 -4.06
N VAL A 42 -11.14 -5.98 -5.02
CA VAL A 42 -9.68 -5.95 -4.80
C VAL A 42 -9.08 -4.70 -5.44
N VAL A 43 -8.41 -3.89 -4.63
CA VAL A 43 -7.68 -2.70 -5.05
C VAL A 43 -6.19 -3.03 -5.07
N VAL A 44 -5.66 -3.21 -6.28
CA VAL A 44 -4.24 -3.53 -6.51
C VAL A 44 -3.52 -2.25 -6.93
N THR A 45 -2.52 -1.82 -6.17
CA THR A 45 -1.74 -0.63 -6.53
C THR A 45 -0.27 -0.83 -6.25
N TYR A 46 0.58 -0.10 -6.98
CA TYR A 46 1.96 0.04 -6.55
C TYR A 46 2.03 0.87 -5.24
N PRO A 47 2.95 0.57 -4.31
CA PRO A 47 3.10 1.34 -3.08
C PRO A 47 3.20 2.85 -3.37
N LYS A 48 2.42 3.62 -2.62
CA LYS A 48 2.39 5.10 -2.65
C LYS A 48 1.80 5.73 -3.93
N SER A 49 1.12 4.97 -4.78
CA SER A 49 0.45 5.47 -5.99
C SER A 49 -1.00 5.94 -5.77
N GLY A 50 -1.31 6.52 -4.59
CA GLY A 50 -2.66 7.05 -4.31
C GLY A 50 -3.67 6.06 -3.70
N THR A 51 -3.21 4.95 -3.11
CA THR A 51 -4.10 3.87 -2.63
C THR A 51 -5.12 4.32 -1.60
N THR A 52 -4.75 5.21 -0.67
CA THR A 52 -5.69 5.73 0.34
C THR A 52 -6.83 6.50 -0.31
N TRP A 53 -6.52 7.32 -1.32
CA TRP A 53 -7.53 8.12 -2.02
C TRP A 53 -8.53 7.22 -2.76
N VAL A 54 -8.04 6.22 -3.51
CA VAL A 54 -8.91 5.25 -4.20
C VAL A 54 -9.71 4.42 -3.20
N SER A 55 -9.12 4.00 -2.08
CA SER A 55 -9.82 3.24 -1.04
C SER A 55 -10.98 4.02 -0.44
N GLU A 56 -10.81 5.32 -0.18
CA GLU A 56 -11.89 6.19 0.30
C GLU A 56 -12.99 6.37 -0.74
N ILE A 57 -12.64 6.56 -2.01
CA ILE A 57 -13.63 6.66 -3.10
C ILE A 57 -14.46 5.39 -3.18
N MET A 58 -13.83 4.21 -3.15
CA MET A 58 -14.54 2.95 -3.23
C MET A 58 -15.44 2.70 -2.02
N ASP A 59 -14.96 3.00 -0.81
CA ASP A 59 -15.77 2.88 0.40
C ASP A 59 -16.98 3.83 0.37
N MET A 60 -16.80 5.07 -0.09
CA MET A 60 -17.89 6.02 -0.29
C MET A 60 -18.92 5.50 -1.31
N VAL A 61 -18.46 4.94 -2.44
CA VAL A 61 -19.35 4.37 -3.46
C VAL A 61 -20.17 3.22 -2.89
N LEU A 62 -19.56 2.29 -2.14
CA LEU A 62 -20.29 1.18 -1.50
C LEU A 62 -21.31 1.66 -0.46
N LYS A 63 -21.05 2.79 0.20
CA LYS A 63 -21.92 3.35 1.23
C LYS A 63 -23.00 4.30 0.68
N GLY A 64 -23.14 4.39 -0.64
CA GLY A 64 -24.12 5.25 -1.30
C GLY A 64 -23.79 6.73 -1.25
N GLY A 65 -22.50 7.07 -1.15
CA GLY A 65 -22.03 8.46 -1.11
C GLY A 65 -22.26 9.18 0.23
N ASP A 66 -22.49 8.44 1.31
CA ASP A 66 -22.75 8.99 2.65
C ASP A 66 -21.43 9.19 3.44
N PRO A 67 -20.95 10.44 3.61
CA PRO A 67 -19.67 10.71 4.26
C PRO A 67 -19.66 10.36 5.75
N GLU A 68 -20.82 10.37 6.41
CA GLU A 68 -20.90 10.09 7.85
C GLU A 68 -20.65 8.61 8.14
N LYS A 69 -20.97 7.72 7.19
CA LYS A 69 -20.61 6.30 7.28
C LYS A 69 -19.13 6.02 7.02
N CYS A 70 -18.41 6.92 6.34
CA CYS A 70 -16.98 6.81 6.08
C CYS A 70 -16.12 7.32 7.25
N LYS A 71 -16.67 8.18 8.12
CA LYS A 71 -15.97 8.75 9.29
C LYS A 71 -15.93 7.84 10.52
N LYS A 72 -16.68 6.73 10.53
CA LYS A 72 -16.87 5.91 11.73
C LYS A 72 -15.59 5.20 12.19
N ASP A 73 -14.80 4.72 11.23
CA ASP A 73 -13.59 3.94 11.49
C ASP A 73 -12.43 4.42 10.60
N VAL A 74 -11.20 4.14 11.03
CA VAL A 74 -10.00 4.47 10.25
C VAL A 74 -9.96 3.65 8.96
N ILE A 75 -9.38 4.21 7.89
CA ILE A 75 -9.37 3.57 6.56
C ILE A 75 -8.71 2.19 6.55
N TRP A 76 -7.74 1.94 7.43
CA TRP A 76 -7.05 0.64 7.54
C TRP A 76 -7.94 -0.46 8.13
N GLU A 77 -8.96 -0.08 8.89
CA GLU A 77 -9.95 -1.01 9.43
C GLU A 77 -11.06 -1.30 8.42
N ARG A 78 -11.46 -0.27 7.66
CA ARG A 78 -12.48 -0.37 6.60
C ARG A 78 -11.97 -1.08 5.35
N VAL A 79 -10.72 -0.83 4.98
CA VAL A 79 -10.08 -1.36 3.77
C VAL A 79 -8.71 -1.96 4.15
N PRO A 80 -8.69 -3.17 4.74
CA PRO A 80 -7.45 -3.79 5.20
C PRO A 80 -6.51 -4.08 4.03
N MET A 81 -5.21 -3.91 4.30
CA MET A 81 -4.14 -4.30 3.39
C MET A 81 -3.81 -5.77 3.61
N MET A 82 -4.09 -6.64 2.65
CA MET A 82 -3.99 -8.10 2.79
C MET A 82 -2.60 -8.61 3.23
N GLU A 83 -1.53 -8.02 2.70
CA GLU A 83 -0.15 -8.38 3.03
C GLU A 83 0.36 -7.79 4.34
N CYS A 84 -0.39 -6.89 4.99
CA CYS A 84 0.07 -6.24 6.21
C CYS A 84 0.19 -7.26 7.36
N ALA A 85 1.42 -7.44 7.82
CA ALA A 85 1.78 -8.15 9.03
C ALA A 85 2.90 -7.37 9.73
N ALA A 86 2.79 -7.18 11.04
CA ALA A 86 3.86 -6.65 11.88
C ALA A 86 3.87 -7.47 13.17
N PRO A 87 4.61 -8.60 13.20
CA PRO A 87 4.60 -9.49 14.35
C PRO A 87 4.99 -8.74 15.63
N GLY A 88 4.15 -8.82 16.66
CA GLY A 88 4.36 -8.13 17.95
C GLY A 88 3.93 -6.65 18.00
N VAL A 89 3.58 -6.04 16.87
CA VAL A 89 3.12 -4.64 16.79
C VAL A 89 1.67 -4.53 16.33
N LEU A 90 1.24 -5.40 15.41
CA LEU A 90 -0.14 -5.47 14.92
C LEU A 90 -0.75 -6.85 15.27
N PRO A 91 -2.09 -6.95 15.34
CA PRO A 91 -2.79 -8.24 15.46
C PRO A 91 -2.34 -9.24 14.37
N PRO A 92 -2.55 -10.55 14.57
CA PRO A 92 -2.20 -11.55 13.56
C PRO A 92 -2.78 -11.15 12.22
N GLY A 93 -1.95 -11.18 11.17
CA GLY A 93 -2.09 -10.41 9.91
C GLY A 93 -3.51 -10.20 9.40
N SER A 94 -3.69 -9.12 8.64
CA SER A 94 -4.97 -8.61 8.15
C SER A 94 -5.88 -9.63 7.43
N THR A 95 -5.38 -10.79 7.01
CA THR A 95 -6.19 -11.89 6.49
C THR A 95 -7.25 -12.36 7.48
N LYS A 96 -6.94 -12.47 8.78
CA LYS A 96 -7.94 -12.83 9.80
C LYS A 96 -9.01 -11.76 9.99
N GLN A 97 -8.61 -10.49 9.90
CA GLN A 97 -9.54 -9.37 9.94
C GLN A 97 -10.49 -9.44 8.74
N LEU A 98 -9.94 -9.66 7.54
CA LEU A 98 -10.73 -9.81 6.32
C LEU A 98 -11.74 -10.95 6.48
N GLU A 99 -11.34 -12.11 6.99
CA GLU A 99 -12.24 -13.25 7.24
C GLU A 99 -13.44 -12.90 8.14
N ALA A 100 -13.24 -12.06 9.17
CA ALA A 100 -14.29 -11.63 10.08
C ALA A 100 -15.19 -10.52 9.52
N MET A 101 -14.77 -9.81 8.46
CA MET A 101 -15.55 -8.71 7.90
C MET A 101 -16.81 -9.19 7.18
N PRO A 102 -17.92 -8.42 7.25
CA PRO A 102 -19.11 -8.69 6.46
C PRO A 102 -18.86 -8.41 4.97
N SER A 103 -19.66 -9.07 4.13
CA SER A 103 -19.67 -8.92 2.67
C SER A 103 -20.66 -7.81 2.25
N PRO A 104 -20.37 -6.99 1.22
CA PRO A 104 -19.15 -6.96 0.42
C PRO A 104 -18.00 -6.23 1.13
N ARG A 105 -16.77 -6.73 0.96
CA ARG A 105 -15.55 -6.13 1.56
C ARG A 105 -14.59 -5.65 0.47
N ILE A 106 -13.91 -4.53 0.77
CA ILE A 106 -12.84 -3.98 -0.07
C ILE A 106 -11.51 -4.46 0.49
N ILE A 107 -10.69 -5.06 -0.35
CA ILE A 107 -9.37 -5.60 -0.02
C ILE A 107 -8.33 -4.78 -0.76
N LYS A 108 -7.39 -4.17 -0.03
CA LYS A 108 -6.27 -3.47 -0.63
C LYS A 108 -5.04 -4.38 -0.68
N THR A 109 -4.24 -4.27 -1.73
CA THR A 109 -2.97 -4.95 -1.80
C THR A 109 -1.96 -4.27 -2.73
N HIS A 110 -0.68 -4.41 -2.38
CA HIS A 110 0.47 -4.07 -3.21
C HIS A 110 1.11 -5.30 -3.87
N ILE A 111 0.51 -6.48 -3.68
CA ILE A 111 0.95 -7.70 -4.33
C ILE A 111 0.61 -7.63 -5.83
N PRO A 112 1.58 -7.87 -6.73
CA PRO A 112 1.33 -7.92 -8.16
C PRO A 112 0.23 -8.93 -8.53
N ALA A 113 -0.63 -8.55 -9.48
CA ALA A 113 -1.81 -9.34 -9.86
C ALA A 113 -1.50 -10.80 -10.21
N HIS A 114 -0.34 -11.07 -10.83
CA HIS A 114 0.05 -12.42 -11.26
C HIS A 114 0.41 -13.38 -10.13
N ILE A 115 0.68 -12.88 -8.91
CA ILE A 115 0.93 -13.71 -7.71
C ILE A 115 -0.17 -13.52 -6.65
N LEU A 116 -1.32 -12.94 -7.01
CA LEU A 116 -2.48 -12.91 -6.12
C LEU A 116 -3.05 -14.33 -5.91
N PRO A 117 -3.70 -14.59 -4.77
CA PRO A 117 -4.40 -15.84 -4.50
C PRO A 117 -5.35 -16.21 -5.65
N LYS A 118 -5.28 -17.46 -6.11
CA LYS A 118 -6.07 -17.93 -7.26
C LYS A 118 -7.58 -17.81 -7.04
N SER A 119 -8.01 -17.89 -5.77
CA SER A 119 -9.40 -17.72 -5.36
C SER A 119 -10.03 -16.43 -5.89
N PHE A 120 -9.27 -15.33 -6.02
CA PHE A 120 -9.79 -14.08 -6.60
C PHE A 120 -10.24 -14.25 -8.06
N TRP A 121 -9.52 -15.04 -8.84
CA TRP A 121 -9.84 -15.31 -10.24
C TRP A 121 -10.96 -16.36 -10.36
N GLU A 122 -10.89 -17.41 -9.55
CA GLU A 122 -11.88 -18.50 -9.52
C GLU A 122 -13.28 -17.98 -9.13
N ASN A 123 -13.35 -17.10 -8.12
CA ASN A 123 -14.59 -16.48 -7.67
C ASN A 123 -15.01 -15.26 -8.50
N ARG A 124 -14.25 -14.90 -9.54
CA ARG A 124 -14.52 -13.74 -10.43
C ARG A 124 -14.68 -12.43 -9.67
N CYS A 125 -13.85 -12.21 -8.65
CA CYS A 125 -13.85 -10.99 -7.85
C CYS A 125 -13.56 -9.77 -8.74
N LYS A 126 -14.05 -8.59 -8.34
CA LYS A 126 -13.76 -7.35 -9.06
C LYS A 126 -12.36 -6.87 -8.70
N VAL A 127 -11.40 -6.99 -9.61
CA VAL A 127 -10.02 -6.53 -9.41
C VAL A 127 -9.80 -5.20 -10.15
N THR A 128 -9.49 -4.16 -9.41
CA THR A 128 -9.20 -2.82 -9.94
C THR A 128 -7.74 -2.46 -9.69
N GLY A 129 -7.01 -2.16 -10.77
CA GLY A 129 -5.66 -1.64 -10.72
C GLY A 129 -5.66 -0.12 -10.70
N TRP A 130 -4.90 0.51 -9.80
CA TRP A 130 -4.64 1.94 -9.84
C TRP A 130 -3.15 2.24 -9.77
N ASN A 131 -2.65 2.92 -10.81
CA ASN A 131 -1.25 3.31 -10.93
C ASN A 131 -1.20 4.78 -11.33
N GLU A 132 -1.02 5.65 -10.34
CA GLU A 132 -0.49 6.98 -10.58
C GLU A 132 1.03 6.86 -10.84
N PRO A 133 1.63 7.62 -11.78
CA PRO A 133 3.05 7.59 -12.10
C PRO A 133 3.92 8.22 -10.99
N THR A 134 3.84 7.67 -9.78
CA THR A 134 4.65 8.06 -8.63
C THR A 134 6.02 7.40 -8.63
N TRP A 135 6.32 6.47 -9.54
CA TRP A 135 7.66 5.86 -9.67
C TRP A 135 8.76 6.87 -9.97
N ARG A 136 8.42 8.03 -10.53
CA ARG A 136 9.37 9.13 -10.73
C ARG A 136 9.53 10.00 -9.48
N ASP A 137 8.60 9.97 -8.53
CA ASP A 137 8.74 10.64 -7.24
C ASP A 137 9.33 9.66 -6.21
N PRO A 138 10.61 9.80 -5.82
CA PRO A 138 11.29 8.84 -4.94
C PRO A 138 10.98 9.11 -3.47
N THR A 139 10.52 10.33 -3.16
CA THR A 139 10.21 10.84 -1.83
C THR A 139 9.24 9.96 -1.05
N PRO A 140 8.09 9.53 -1.61
CA PRO A 140 7.16 8.65 -0.91
C PRO A 140 7.73 7.29 -0.50
N ILE A 141 8.71 6.77 -1.24
CA ILE A 141 9.31 5.44 -1.00
C ILE A 141 10.49 5.55 -0.03
N ARG A 142 11.34 6.58 -0.18
CA ARG A 142 12.52 6.78 0.67
C ARG A 142 12.18 7.03 2.13
N GLU A 143 11.04 7.66 2.40
CA GLU A 143 10.57 7.99 3.76
C GLU A 143 9.69 6.89 4.38
N HIS A 144 9.29 5.87 3.62
CA HIS A 144 8.44 4.78 4.09
C HIS A 144 9.02 4.01 5.30
N PRO A 145 10.33 3.69 5.37
CA PRO A 145 10.90 3.03 6.54
C PRO A 145 10.81 3.86 7.84
N ALA A 146 10.62 5.18 7.74
CA ALA A 146 10.42 6.04 8.91
C ALA A 146 9.01 5.91 9.48
N LEU A 147 8.01 5.61 8.64
CA LEU A 147 6.61 5.46 9.05
C LEU A 147 6.35 4.18 9.85
N LEU A 148 7.16 3.13 9.68
CA LEU A 148 7.03 1.89 10.44
C LEU A 148 7.77 1.93 11.80
N GLY A 149 8.47 3.02 12.13
CA GLY A 149 9.24 3.16 13.38
C GLY A 149 8.40 3.26 14.66
N PRO A 150 8.93 2.85 15.84
CA PRO A 150 8.26 3.09 17.11
C PRO A 150 8.12 4.60 17.39
N CYS A 151 6.90 5.03 17.70
CA CYS A 151 6.58 6.41 18.06
C CYS A 151 7.12 6.73 19.47
N LYS A 152 8.05 7.68 19.58
CA LYS A 152 8.58 8.18 20.87
C LYS A 152 7.94 9.53 21.21
N SER A 153 6.64 9.57 21.53
CA SER A 153 6.05 10.76 22.15
C SER A 153 4.96 10.38 23.15
N PRO A 154 4.99 10.87 24.39
CA PRO A 154 4.02 10.50 25.41
C PRO A 154 2.71 11.29 25.35
N HIS A 155 2.54 12.30 24.48
CA HIS A 155 1.35 13.17 24.49
C HIS A 155 0.93 13.56 23.06
N ALA A 156 -0.17 12.99 22.56
CA ALA A 156 -0.96 13.61 21.49
C ALA A 156 -2.44 13.20 21.62
N THR A 157 -3.26 14.18 21.99
CA THR A 157 -4.71 14.09 22.03
C THR A 157 -5.26 14.48 20.66
N LYS A 158 -6.23 13.69 20.15
CA LYS A 158 -7.16 13.97 19.03
C LYS A 158 -6.62 13.80 17.59
N LEU A 159 -7.23 12.83 16.88
CA LEU A 159 -7.35 12.70 15.42
C LEU A 159 -6.03 12.69 14.63
N SER A 160 -5.27 11.60 14.69
CA SER A 160 -4.19 11.36 13.71
C SER A 160 -3.78 9.88 13.63
N ALA A 161 -3.06 9.57 12.55
CA ALA A 161 -2.66 8.26 12.07
C ALA A 161 -1.68 7.49 12.98
N ASP A 162 -2.11 7.06 14.16
CA ASP A 162 -1.16 6.60 15.20
C ASP A 162 -0.80 5.10 15.13
N GLY A 163 -0.86 4.51 13.93
CA GLY A 163 -0.18 3.25 13.62
C GLY A 163 1.11 3.42 12.80
N LEU A 164 1.40 4.65 12.36
CA LEU A 164 2.59 5.00 11.60
C LEU A 164 3.24 6.25 12.22
N CYS A 165 4.56 6.27 12.32
CA CYS A 165 5.30 7.36 12.95
C CYS A 165 5.21 8.66 12.13
N GLY A 166 4.17 9.46 12.38
CA GLY A 166 3.94 10.77 11.75
C GLY A 166 4.87 11.88 12.24
N THR A 167 5.81 11.58 13.14
CA THR A 167 6.75 12.58 13.70
C THR A 167 7.91 12.91 12.75
N VAL A 168 8.24 12.01 11.81
CA VAL A 168 9.31 12.24 10.82
C VAL A 168 8.77 12.78 9.50
N SER A 169 7.61 12.28 9.05
CA SER A 169 6.93 12.75 7.82
C SER A 169 5.44 12.42 7.95
N PRO A 170 4.52 13.35 7.61
CA PRO A 170 3.09 13.06 7.67
C PRO A 170 2.70 12.02 6.61
N PHE A 171 1.78 11.11 6.96
CA PHE A 171 1.31 10.08 6.04
C PHE A 171 0.68 10.68 4.77
N MET A 172 -0.16 11.71 4.94
CA MET A 172 -0.64 12.56 3.86
C MET A 172 0.36 13.68 3.61
N ARG A 173 0.99 13.70 2.44
CA ARG A 173 1.96 14.73 2.01
C ARG A 173 1.31 15.70 1.00
N LYS A 174 2.09 16.22 0.06
CA LYS A 174 1.65 17.22 -0.93
C LYS A 174 0.58 16.72 -1.91
N GLY A 175 0.65 15.46 -2.35
CA GLY A 175 -0.29 14.90 -3.32
C GLY A 175 -0.26 15.59 -4.70
N THR A 176 0.89 16.14 -5.08
CA THR A 176 1.07 16.91 -6.32
C THR A 176 1.88 16.14 -7.35
N THR A 177 1.40 16.06 -8.59
CA THR A 177 2.19 15.56 -9.72
C THR A 177 3.39 16.46 -9.98
N GLY A 178 4.56 15.86 -10.23
CA GLY A 178 5.76 16.60 -10.64
C GLY A 178 6.75 17.00 -9.54
N ASP A 179 6.48 16.68 -8.26
CA ASP A 179 7.40 17.04 -7.15
C ASP A 179 8.80 16.42 -7.31
N TRP A 180 8.94 15.35 -8.10
CA TRP A 180 10.22 14.73 -8.46
C TRP A 180 11.27 15.71 -9.00
N LYS A 181 10.84 16.80 -9.66
CA LYS A 181 11.73 17.87 -10.16
C LYS A 181 12.51 18.57 -9.06
N ASN A 182 12.01 18.53 -7.82
CA ASN A 182 12.68 19.10 -6.66
C ASN A 182 13.71 18.16 -6.02
N HIS A 183 13.74 16.88 -6.44
CA HIS A 183 14.57 15.83 -5.82
C HIS A 183 15.62 15.25 -6.76
N PHE A 184 15.35 15.23 -8.07
CA PHE A 184 16.25 14.69 -9.07
C PHE A 184 17.22 15.76 -9.58
N THR A 185 18.51 15.42 -9.64
CA THR A 185 19.43 16.15 -10.51
C THR A 185 19.16 15.83 -11.98
N VAL A 186 19.62 16.68 -12.90
CA VAL A 186 19.49 16.46 -14.36
C VAL A 186 20.06 15.10 -14.77
N ALA A 187 21.27 14.78 -14.31
CA ALA A 187 21.92 13.50 -14.62
C ALA A 187 21.18 12.27 -14.06
N GLN A 188 20.60 12.39 -12.85
CA GLN A 188 19.75 11.32 -12.31
C GLN A 188 18.48 11.14 -13.14
N ASN A 189 17.89 12.24 -13.60
CA ASN A 189 16.68 12.20 -14.42
C ASN A 189 16.95 11.57 -15.79
N GLU A 190 18.03 11.96 -16.47
CA GLU A 190 18.42 11.38 -17.76
C GLU A 190 18.66 9.86 -17.65
N ARG A 191 19.35 9.42 -16.60
CA ARG A 191 19.55 7.99 -16.35
C ARG A 191 18.23 7.26 -16.10
N PHE A 192 17.31 7.89 -15.37
CA PHE A 192 15.97 7.33 -15.14
C PHE A 192 15.17 7.21 -16.45
N GLU A 193 15.20 8.24 -17.30
CA GLU A 193 14.52 8.23 -18.61
C GLU A 193 15.01 7.09 -19.50
N GLN A 194 16.33 6.87 -19.53
CA GLN A 194 16.93 5.79 -20.31
C GLN A 194 16.47 4.41 -19.83
N ASP A 195 16.54 4.16 -18.52
CA ASP A 195 16.08 2.90 -17.92
C ASP A 195 14.56 2.70 -18.12
N TYR A 196 13.78 3.76 -17.96
CA TYR A 196 12.34 3.74 -18.20
C TYR A 196 12.00 3.41 -19.65
N ALA A 197 12.63 4.08 -20.62
CA ALA A 197 12.41 3.82 -22.04
C ALA A 197 12.78 2.38 -22.43
N GLN A 198 13.85 1.84 -21.84
CA GLN A 198 14.25 0.45 -22.05
C GLN A 198 13.23 -0.53 -21.46
N LYS A 199 12.80 -0.33 -20.20
CA LYS A 199 11.88 -1.23 -19.51
C LYS A 199 10.46 -1.20 -20.06
N MET A 200 10.03 -0.06 -20.57
CA MET A 200 8.70 0.12 -21.17
C MET A 200 8.69 -0.16 -22.67
N SER A 201 9.84 -0.50 -23.26
CA SER A 201 9.95 -0.85 -24.66
C SER A 201 9.04 -2.02 -25.01
N GLY A 202 8.28 -1.89 -26.11
CA GLY A 202 7.32 -2.91 -26.55
C GLY A 202 5.97 -2.87 -25.82
N THR A 203 5.72 -1.87 -24.97
CA THR A 203 4.39 -1.63 -24.38
C THR A 203 3.73 -0.41 -25.00
N ASP A 204 2.40 -0.44 -25.12
CA ASP A 204 1.61 0.72 -25.55
C ASP A 204 1.18 1.62 -24.36
N LEU A 205 1.72 1.36 -23.16
CA LEU A 205 1.37 2.09 -21.95
C LEU A 205 2.00 3.49 -21.97
N CYS A 206 1.13 4.50 -22.08
CA CYS A 206 1.52 5.91 -21.97
C CYS A 206 0.99 6.52 -20.67
N PHE A 207 1.87 7.11 -19.88
CA PHE A 207 1.51 7.78 -18.64
C PHE A 207 1.56 9.29 -18.81
N ARG A 208 0.52 9.98 -18.32
CA ARG A 208 0.55 11.42 -18.18
C ARG A 208 1.33 11.79 -16.92
N THR A 209 2.53 12.35 -17.09
CA THR A 209 3.44 12.69 -15.98
C THR A 209 3.39 14.16 -15.57
N GLN A 210 2.57 14.97 -16.26
CA GLN A 210 2.36 16.40 -15.99
C GLN A 210 0.89 16.74 -16.23
N ILE A 211 0.29 17.51 -15.31
CA ILE A 211 -1.10 17.98 -15.40
C ILE A 211 -1.09 19.43 -15.87
#